data_AF-A0A8S9NRX6-F1
#
_entry.id   AF-A0A8S9NRX6-F1
#
_cell.length_a   1.000
_cell.length_b   1.000
_cell.length_c   1.000
_cell.angle_alpha   90.00
_cell.angle_beta   90.00
_cell.angle_gamma   90.00
#
_symmetry.space_group_name_H-M   'P 1'
#
loop_
_entity.id
_entity.type
_entity.pdbx_description
1 polymer ?
#
loop_
_entity_poly.entity_id
_entity_poly.type
_entity_poly.pdbx_seq_one_letter_code
_entity_poly.pdbx_strand_id
1 'polypeptide(L)'
;MQALLEFKSQVSQDKRVLLSSWNHSVPLCNWNKVTCGHKHKRVTGLDLGGLQLGRVISPSIGNLSFLMSLDLSSNSFGGTIPQEFEGRVPTEGNFQNSTIVLVYGNKNLCGDIKELKLDPCIVHAPSMMKKHSSLSKKIVIGVCLGISFIFLVFIVLLSLCWFMVFHEKISYGDLRNATNGFSSSNCIGSGSFGTVFKALLPAENDVVAVKVLNLKRRGAMKSFLAECESLKDIRHRNLVKLLTACSSIDYQGNEFRALIYEFMPNGSLDMWLHPEEVEEIHRPSRTLTLLERLDIAVDVASVLEYLHVHCHEPIAHCDLKPSNILLNDDLTAHLSDFGLARLLLKFDQESFLNYLSSAGVRGTIGYAAPEYGLGGQPSVHGDVYSFGVLLLEMFTGKRPTNELFGGNVTLHSYTKSALPEQVLDIADKLILHSGLRVGFPHAECLASVLEVGLRCCEESPANRLAITQVVKDLNSIKERFF
;
A
#
# COMPACT_ATOMS: atom_id res chain seq x y z
N MET A 1 41.08 -48.65 -48.66
CA MET A 1 39.83 -49.35 -48.33
C MET A 1 39.13 -48.72 -47.14
N GLN A 2 39.77 -48.68 -45.96
CA GLN A 2 39.15 -48.14 -44.73
C GLN A 2 38.58 -46.72 -44.91
N ALA A 3 39.36 -45.80 -45.49
CA ALA A 3 38.94 -44.44 -45.81
C ALA A 3 37.62 -44.35 -46.62
N LEU A 4 37.44 -45.25 -47.60
CA LEU A 4 36.25 -45.25 -48.45
C LEU A 4 35.03 -45.87 -47.76
N LEU A 5 35.23 -46.86 -46.89
CA LEU A 5 34.14 -47.42 -46.08
C LEU A 5 33.67 -46.43 -45.03
N GLU A 6 34.60 -45.69 -44.44
CA GLU A 6 34.30 -44.60 -43.52
C GLU A 6 33.53 -43.48 -44.23
N PHE A 7 33.95 -43.09 -45.44
CA PHE A 7 33.16 -42.18 -46.28
C PHE A 7 31.73 -42.71 -46.52
N LYS A 8 31.58 -43.97 -46.93
CA LYS A 8 30.26 -44.59 -47.13
C LYS A 8 29.41 -44.60 -45.87
N SER A 9 30.00 -44.75 -44.69
CA SER A 9 29.27 -44.69 -43.41
C SER A 9 28.66 -43.31 -43.15
N GLN A 10 29.27 -42.24 -43.67
CA GLN A 10 28.78 -40.87 -43.52
C GLN A 10 27.72 -40.49 -44.56
N VAL A 11 27.57 -41.28 -45.63
CA VAL A 11 26.49 -41.14 -46.61
C VAL A 11 25.15 -41.57 -46.00
N SER A 12 24.12 -40.78 -46.25
CA SER A 12 22.73 -41.06 -45.83
C SER A 12 22.29 -42.46 -46.23
N GLN A 13 21.57 -43.13 -45.33
CA GLN A 13 21.26 -44.55 -45.42
C GLN A 13 20.55 -44.94 -46.72
N ASP A 14 19.66 -44.08 -47.22
CA ASP A 14 18.91 -44.20 -48.47
C ASP A 14 19.79 -44.12 -49.72
N LYS A 15 20.94 -43.42 -49.65
CA LYS A 15 21.89 -43.26 -50.76
C LYS A 15 23.04 -44.26 -50.74
N ARG A 16 23.27 -44.98 -49.63
CA ARG A 16 24.33 -46.02 -49.53
C ARG A 16 24.17 -47.15 -50.54
N VAL A 17 22.96 -47.37 -51.06
CA VAL A 17 22.70 -48.35 -52.12
C VAL A 17 23.48 -48.05 -53.40
N LEU A 18 23.73 -46.76 -53.69
CA LEU A 18 24.52 -46.31 -54.84
C LEU A 18 26.02 -46.70 -54.72
N LEU A 19 26.48 -46.96 -53.48
CA LEU A 19 27.82 -47.44 -53.15
C LEU A 19 27.79 -48.88 -52.62
N SER A 20 26.79 -49.67 -52.99
CA SER A 20 26.56 -51.03 -52.46
C SER A 20 27.77 -51.96 -52.64
N SER A 21 28.52 -51.82 -53.74
CA SER A 21 29.76 -52.58 -54.01
C SER A 21 30.92 -52.24 -53.08
N TRP A 22 30.87 -51.14 -52.34
CA TRP A 22 31.91 -50.75 -51.39
C TRP A 22 31.74 -51.54 -50.09
N ASN A 23 32.27 -52.75 -50.07
CA ASN A 23 32.20 -53.67 -48.93
C ASN A 23 33.40 -54.63 -48.93
N HIS A 24 33.58 -55.37 -47.84
CA HIS A 24 34.71 -56.29 -47.68
C HIS A 24 34.67 -57.53 -48.59
N SER A 25 33.52 -57.83 -49.19
CA SER A 25 33.31 -59.01 -50.04
C SER A 25 33.71 -58.79 -51.49
N VAL A 26 33.87 -57.53 -51.93
CA VAL A 26 34.31 -57.16 -53.29
C VAL A 26 35.70 -56.53 -53.21
N PRO A 27 36.66 -56.92 -54.07
CA PRO A 27 37.97 -56.27 -54.11
C PRO A 27 37.86 -54.77 -54.40
N LEU A 28 38.62 -53.95 -53.66
CA LEU A 28 38.57 -52.47 -53.68
C LEU A 28 38.56 -51.85 -55.08
N CYS A 29 39.33 -52.41 -56.01
CA CYS A 29 39.48 -51.87 -57.36
C CYS A 29 38.37 -52.27 -58.34
N ASN A 30 37.45 -53.12 -57.90
CA ASN A 30 36.24 -53.48 -58.63
C ASN A 30 35.01 -52.77 -58.05
N TRP A 31 35.21 -51.86 -57.09
CA TRP A 31 34.13 -51.07 -56.55
C TRP A 31 33.62 -50.07 -57.60
N ASN A 32 32.30 -49.92 -57.67
CA ASN A 32 31.70 -48.97 -58.60
C ASN A 32 32.23 -47.58 -58.30
N LYS A 33 32.53 -46.80 -59.34
CA LYS A 33 33.00 -45.41 -59.22
C LYS A 33 34.39 -45.26 -58.56
N VAL A 34 35.12 -46.36 -58.39
CA VAL A 34 36.52 -46.37 -57.94
C VAL A 34 37.41 -46.80 -59.09
N THR A 35 38.39 -45.99 -59.42
CA THR A 35 39.45 -46.31 -60.37
C THR A 35 40.74 -46.55 -59.61
N CYS A 36 41.43 -47.66 -59.89
CA CYS A 36 42.73 -47.97 -59.32
C CYS A 36 43.84 -47.93 -60.36
N GLY A 37 45.04 -47.49 -59.94
CA GLY A 37 46.23 -47.52 -60.78
C GLY A 37 46.67 -48.95 -61.14
N HIS A 38 47.05 -49.16 -62.40
CA HIS A 38 47.36 -50.48 -62.93
C HIS A 38 48.54 -51.18 -62.22
N LYS A 39 49.58 -50.42 -61.82
CA LYS A 39 50.82 -50.96 -61.21
C LYS A 39 50.72 -51.21 -59.69
N HIS A 40 50.18 -50.26 -58.94
CA HIS A 40 50.18 -50.31 -57.46
C HIS A 40 48.83 -50.70 -56.85
N LYS A 41 47.79 -50.90 -57.67
CA LYS A 41 46.42 -51.30 -57.23
C LYS A 41 45.87 -50.43 -56.09
N ARG A 42 46.26 -49.15 -56.07
CA ARG A 42 45.69 -48.14 -55.16
C ARG A 42 44.74 -47.24 -55.90
N VAL A 43 43.78 -46.70 -55.16
CA VAL A 43 42.76 -45.78 -55.68
C VAL A 43 43.44 -44.55 -56.24
N THR A 44 43.16 -44.27 -57.52
CA THR A 44 43.64 -43.10 -58.27
C THR A 44 42.49 -42.21 -58.73
N GLY A 45 41.26 -42.72 -58.82
CA GLY A 45 40.10 -41.94 -59.24
C GLY A 45 38.85 -42.29 -58.45
N LEU A 46 38.03 -41.26 -58.17
CA LEU A 46 36.71 -41.41 -57.57
C LEU A 46 35.70 -40.54 -58.32
N ASP A 47 34.64 -41.15 -58.85
CA ASP A 47 33.57 -40.45 -59.58
C ASP A 47 32.24 -40.49 -58.82
N LEU A 48 32.01 -39.47 -58.00
CA LEU A 48 30.85 -39.35 -57.12
C LEU A 48 29.94 -38.17 -57.51
N GLY A 49 30.10 -37.62 -58.72
CA GLY A 49 29.31 -36.48 -59.19
C GLY A 49 27.82 -36.82 -59.37
N GLY A 50 26.92 -35.87 -59.08
CA GLY A 50 25.49 -35.97 -59.41
C GLY A 50 24.68 -36.98 -58.60
N LEU A 51 25.25 -37.54 -57.52
CA LEU A 51 24.64 -38.62 -56.74
C LEU A 51 23.69 -38.13 -55.63
N GLN A 52 23.47 -36.81 -55.53
CA GLN A 52 22.68 -36.17 -54.47
C GLN A 52 23.19 -36.53 -53.06
N LEU A 53 24.49 -36.76 -52.92
CA LEU A 53 25.13 -36.97 -51.63
C LEU A 53 25.10 -35.66 -50.84
N GLY A 54 24.80 -35.70 -49.54
CA GLY A 54 24.64 -34.49 -48.73
C GLY A 54 25.30 -34.58 -47.36
N ARG A 55 25.25 -33.47 -46.62
CA ARG A 55 25.85 -33.21 -45.29
C ARG A 55 27.28 -32.65 -45.32
N VAL A 56 28.31 -33.49 -45.33
CA VAL A 56 29.71 -33.04 -45.23
C VAL A 56 30.59 -33.97 -46.07
N ILE A 57 31.65 -33.44 -46.68
CA ILE A 57 32.68 -34.26 -47.35
C ILE A 57 33.54 -34.92 -46.26
N SER A 58 33.68 -36.25 -46.28
CA SER A 58 34.46 -36.94 -45.24
C SER A 58 35.95 -36.60 -45.34
N PRO A 59 36.60 -36.17 -44.23
CA PRO A 59 38.05 -35.98 -44.15
C PRO A 59 38.85 -37.21 -44.56
N SER A 60 38.31 -38.40 -44.33
CA SER A 60 38.99 -39.68 -44.60
C SER A 60 39.34 -39.88 -46.08
N ILE A 61 38.69 -39.18 -47.02
CA ILE A 61 39.08 -39.18 -48.43
C ILE A 61 40.49 -38.59 -48.63
N GLY A 62 40.90 -37.61 -47.80
CA GLY A 62 42.25 -37.03 -47.84
C GLY A 62 43.37 -38.05 -47.55
N ASN A 63 43.05 -39.18 -46.90
CA ASN A 63 44.01 -40.26 -46.64
C ASN A 63 44.36 -41.10 -47.89
N LEU A 64 43.73 -40.84 -49.04
CA LEU A 64 44.02 -41.54 -50.30
C LEU A 64 45.20 -40.89 -51.02
N SER A 65 46.43 -41.24 -50.61
CA SER A 65 47.67 -40.62 -51.08
C SER A 65 48.00 -40.77 -52.59
N PHE A 66 47.24 -41.57 -53.34
CA PHE A 66 47.47 -41.82 -54.78
C PHE A 66 46.35 -41.25 -55.66
N LEU A 67 45.46 -40.45 -55.07
CA LEU A 67 44.33 -39.87 -55.77
C LEU A 67 44.81 -38.84 -56.81
N MET A 68 44.33 -39.01 -58.03
CA MET A 68 44.64 -38.19 -59.21
C MET A 68 43.38 -37.61 -59.86
N SER A 69 42.19 -38.07 -59.48
CA SER A 69 40.91 -37.52 -59.92
C SER A 69 39.83 -37.73 -58.85
N LEU A 70 39.07 -36.69 -58.56
CA LEU A 70 37.97 -36.72 -57.60
C LEU A 70 36.81 -35.83 -58.09
N ASP A 71 35.71 -36.46 -58.51
CA ASP A 71 34.49 -35.75 -58.85
C ASP A 71 33.48 -35.82 -57.69
N LEU A 72 33.17 -34.66 -57.11
CA LEU A 72 32.15 -34.45 -56.09
C LEU A 72 31.08 -33.45 -56.56
N SER A 73 31.10 -33.08 -57.84
CA SER A 73 30.27 -32.02 -58.41
C SER A 73 28.78 -32.37 -58.37
N SER A 74 27.92 -31.34 -58.40
CA SER A 74 26.46 -31.49 -58.50
C SER A 74 25.84 -32.40 -57.44
N ASN A 75 26.35 -32.32 -56.21
CA ASN A 75 25.78 -32.97 -55.04
C ASN A 75 25.11 -31.92 -54.11
N SER A 76 24.77 -32.31 -52.89
CA SER A 76 24.17 -31.45 -51.85
C SER A 76 25.09 -31.30 -50.64
N PHE A 77 26.41 -31.32 -50.86
CA PHE A 77 27.39 -31.10 -49.80
C PHE A 77 27.35 -29.65 -49.30
N GLY A 78 27.57 -29.47 -48.00
CA GLY A 78 27.67 -28.16 -47.37
C GLY A 78 28.80 -28.10 -46.35
N GLY A 79 29.16 -26.89 -45.95
CA GLY A 79 30.28 -26.63 -45.03
C GLY A 79 31.61 -26.39 -45.75
N THR A 80 32.70 -26.40 -44.97
CA THR A 80 34.06 -26.18 -45.46
C THR A 80 34.62 -27.44 -46.11
N ILE A 81 35.44 -27.28 -47.15
CA ILE A 81 36.29 -28.37 -47.64
C ILE A 81 37.23 -28.81 -46.49
N PRO A 82 37.31 -30.12 -46.14
CA PRO A 82 38.15 -30.57 -45.03
C PRO A 82 39.62 -30.18 -45.22
N GLN A 83 40.30 -29.78 -44.14
CA GLN A 83 41.70 -29.35 -44.17
C GLN A 83 42.64 -30.47 -44.62
N GLU A 84 42.22 -31.72 -44.57
CA GLU A 84 42.95 -32.88 -45.11
C GLU A 84 43.06 -32.83 -46.65
N PHE A 85 42.21 -32.04 -47.31
CA PHE A 85 42.39 -31.64 -48.71
C PHE A 85 43.32 -30.42 -48.88
N GLU A 86 43.61 -29.69 -47.79
CA GLU A 86 44.54 -28.55 -47.68
C GLU A 86 45.74 -28.90 -46.77
N GLY A 87 46.57 -29.85 -47.19
CA GLY A 87 47.78 -30.24 -46.48
C GLY A 87 48.96 -29.28 -46.68
N ARG A 88 49.82 -29.12 -45.66
CA ARG A 88 51.17 -28.53 -45.80
C ARG A 88 52.02 -29.48 -46.67
N VAL A 89 52.32 -29.05 -47.90
CA VAL A 89 53.12 -29.79 -48.87
C VAL A 89 54.61 -29.79 -48.46
N PRO A 90 55.27 -30.94 -48.30
CA PRO A 90 56.72 -31.03 -48.53
C PRO A 90 56.93 -30.98 -50.05
N THR A 91 57.04 -29.78 -50.61
CA THR A 91 57.39 -29.44 -52.01
C THR A 91 56.83 -30.25 -53.21
N GLU A 92 55.96 -31.25 -53.04
CA GLU A 92 55.25 -31.97 -54.11
C GLU A 92 53.84 -32.44 -53.65
N GLY A 93 52.83 -32.29 -54.51
CA GLY A 93 51.46 -32.78 -54.27
C GLY A 93 50.38 -32.30 -55.26
N ASN A 94 49.36 -33.15 -55.47
CA ASN A 94 48.42 -33.13 -56.61
C ASN A 94 47.31 -32.05 -56.56
N PHE A 95 47.38 -31.08 -55.66
CA PHE A 95 46.23 -30.22 -55.30
C PHE A 95 46.38 -28.73 -55.70
N GLN A 96 47.34 -28.37 -56.56
CA GLN A 96 47.41 -27.03 -57.16
C GLN A 96 46.73 -26.91 -58.54
N ASN A 97 46.14 -27.98 -59.08
CA ASN A 97 45.55 -27.96 -60.42
C ASN A 97 44.04 -28.22 -60.37
N SER A 98 43.23 -27.23 -60.76
CA SER A 98 41.76 -27.26 -60.78
C SER A 98 41.14 -28.29 -61.74
N THR A 99 41.97 -29.10 -62.41
CA THR A 99 41.55 -30.19 -63.30
C THR A 99 41.38 -31.53 -62.55
N ILE A 100 41.85 -31.63 -61.29
CA ILE A 100 41.90 -32.91 -60.54
C ILE A 100 40.70 -33.10 -59.61
N VAL A 101 40.14 -32.02 -59.06
CA VAL A 101 39.00 -32.07 -58.13
C VAL A 101 37.85 -31.21 -58.66
N LEU A 102 36.69 -31.81 -58.87
CA LEU A 102 35.48 -31.12 -59.35
C LEU A 102 34.45 -31.01 -58.22
N VAL A 103 34.17 -29.78 -57.78
CA VAL A 103 33.24 -29.50 -56.66
C VAL A 103 32.10 -28.54 -57.01
N TYR A 104 32.04 -28.07 -58.26
CA TYR A 104 31.01 -27.13 -58.73
C TYR A 104 29.59 -27.70 -58.59
N GLY A 105 28.59 -26.82 -58.44
CA GLY A 105 27.18 -27.22 -58.30
C GLY A 105 26.71 -27.53 -56.87
N ASN A 106 27.62 -27.59 -55.89
CA ASN A 106 27.29 -27.70 -54.46
C ASN A 106 27.04 -26.31 -53.85
N LYS A 107 25.78 -25.85 -53.81
CA LYS A 107 25.41 -24.46 -53.46
C LYS A 107 25.73 -24.00 -52.03
N ASN A 108 26.01 -24.94 -51.12
CA ASN A 108 26.27 -24.65 -49.69
C ASN A 108 27.73 -24.94 -49.30
N LEU A 109 28.61 -25.18 -50.28
CA LEU A 109 30.03 -25.40 -50.07
C LEU A 109 30.77 -24.07 -50.16
N CYS A 110 31.71 -23.84 -49.25
CA CYS A 110 32.53 -22.63 -49.25
C CYS A 110 34.02 -22.99 -49.16
N GLY A 111 34.91 -22.09 -49.59
CA GLY A 111 36.37 -22.28 -49.48
C GLY A 111 37.16 -21.14 -50.12
N ASP A 112 38.41 -20.98 -49.69
CA ASP A 112 39.23 -19.80 -50.05
C ASP A 112 40.17 -20.05 -51.25
N ILE A 113 40.06 -21.21 -51.89
CA ILE A 113 40.84 -21.60 -53.07
C ILE A 113 40.27 -20.92 -54.33
N LYS A 114 40.99 -19.91 -54.84
CA LYS A 114 40.53 -19.06 -55.96
C LYS A 114 40.25 -19.84 -57.25
N GLU A 115 40.97 -20.93 -57.55
CA GLU A 115 40.73 -21.69 -58.79
C GLU A 115 39.41 -22.48 -58.79
N LEU A 116 38.83 -22.79 -57.62
CA LEU A 116 37.59 -23.58 -57.50
C LEU A 116 36.30 -22.74 -57.56
N LYS A 117 36.42 -21.39 -57.64
CA LYS A 117 35.30 -20.43 -57.74
C LYS A 117 34.20 -20.64 -56.70
N LEU A 118 34.59 -20.99 -55.47
CA LEU A 118 33.66 -21.11 -54.34
C LEU A 118 33.51 -19.76 -53.64
N ASP A 119 32.37 -19.56 -52.98
CA ASP A 119 32.18 -18.41 -52.11
C ASP A 119 33.15 -18.54 -50.91
N PRO A 120 33.80 -17.44 -50.48
CA PRO A 120 34.68 -17.46 -49.31
C PRO A 120 33.91 -17.97 -48.10
N CYS A 121 34.52 -18.87 -47.34
CA CYS A 121 33.88 -19.30 -46.11
C CYS A 121 33.79 -18.10 -45.18
N ILE A 122 32.56 -17.74 -44.77
CA ILE A 122 32.38 -16.81 -43.66
C ILE A 122 32.82 -17.59 -42.41
N VAL A 123 34.12 -17.56 -42.15
CA VAL A 123 34.64 -17.80 -40.82
C VAL A 123 34.03 -16.69 -40.00
N HIS A 124 32.91 -17.00 -39.35
CA HIS A 124 32.67 -16.36 -38.08
C HIS A 124 33.98 -16.58 -37.34
N ALA A 125 34.76 -15.50 -37.19
CA ALA A 125 35.53 -15.34 -35.98
C ALA A 125 34.63 -15.87 -34.85
N PRO A 126 35.18 -16.39 -33.74
CA PRO A 126 34.46 -16.12 -32.53
C PRO A 126 34.22 -14.61 -32.63
N SER A 127 32.96 -14.24 -32.81
CA SER A 127 32.45 -13.24 -31.93
C SER A 127 33.14 -13.61 -30.62
N MET A 128 33.87 -12.66 -30.05
CA MET A 128 33.38 -12.32 -28.75
C MET A 128 31.86 -12.46 -28.85
N MET A 129 31.29 -13.58 -28.40
CA MET A 129 30.14 -13.42 -27.53
C MET A 129 30.64 -12.28 -26.70
N LYS A 130 30.10 -11.07 -26.93
CA LYS A 130 30.30 -10.00 -25.98
C LYS A 130 30.17 -10.75 -24.67
N LYS A 131 31.22 -10.75 -23.85
CA LYS A 131 31.13 -11.35 -22.53
C LYS A 131 29.88 -10.78 -21.82
N HIS A 132 29.37 -9.63 -22.29
CA HIS A 132 28.01 -9.10 -22.17
C HIS A 132 26.87 -9.76 -23.00
N SER A 133 26.68 -11.08 -22.98
CA SER A 133 25.39 -11.72 -23.33
C SER A 133 25.00 -12.82 -22.35
N SER A 134 25.98 -13.45 -21.69
CA SER A 134 25.72 -14.09 -20.40
C SER A 134 25.93 -13.12 -19.26
N LEU A 135 26.92 -12.22 -19.29
CA LEU A 135 27.10 -11.25 -18.20
C LEU A 135 26.03 -10.16 -18.23
N SER A 136 25.61 -9.63 -19.37
CA SER A 136 24.50 -8.66 -19.41
C SER A 136 23.15 -9.31 -19.11
N LYS A 137 22.89 -10.55 -19.55
CA LYS A 137 21.68 -11.29 -19.16
C LYS A 137 21.76 -11.78 -17.70
N LYS A 138 22.93 -12.15 -17.17
CA LYS A 138 23.13 -12.50 -15.73
C LYS A 138 23.14 -11.27 -14.84
N ILE A 139 23.61 -10.11 -15.33
CA ILE A 139 23.48 -8.81 -14.67
C ILE A 139 22.02 -8.39 -14.72
N VAL A 140 21.33 -8.49 -15.85
CA VAL A 140 19.89 -8.17 -15.95
C VAL A 140 19.06 -9.12 -15.10
N ILE A 141 19.31 -10.44 -15.15
CA ILE A 141 18.66 -11.41 -14.26
C ILE A 141 19.03 -11.16 -12.81
N GLY A 142 20.30 -10.85 -12.50
CA GLY A 142 20.75 -10.54 -11.14
C GLY A 142 20.21 -9.21 -10.61
N VAL A 143 20.02 -8.23 -11.48
CA VAL A 143 19.39 -6.93 -11.18
C VAL A 143 17.88 -7.11 -11.06
N CYS A 144 17.23 -7.91 -11.90
CA CYS A 144 15.81 -8.23 -11.78
C CYS A 144 15.53 -9.07 -10.52
N LEU A 145 16.36 -10.06 -10.21
CA LEU A 145 16.29 -10.84 -8.98
C LEU A 145 16.65 -9.98 -7.77
N GLY A 146 17.60 -9.07 -7.91
CA GLY A 146 17.98 -8.09 -6.88
C GLY A 146 16.87 -7.09 -6.61
N ILE A 147 16.25 -6.51 -7.64
CA ILE A 147 15.10 -5.61 -7.54
C ILE A 147 13.89 -6.37 -7.02
N SER A 148 13.65 -7.61 -7.49
CA SER A 148 12.55 -8.43 -6.99
C SER A 148 12.78 -8.83 -5.54
N PHE A 149 14.01 -9.15 -5.13
CA PHE A 149 14.37 -9.43 -3.75
C PHE A 149 14.30 -8.17 -2.91
N ILE A 150 14.74 -7.01 -3.39
CA ILE A 150 14.58 -5.72 -2.70
C ILE A 150 13.11 -5.35 -2.59
N PHE A 151 12.30 -5.61 -3.61
CA PHE A 151 10.86 -5.37 -3.60
C PHE A 151 10.14 -6.35 -2.68
N LEU A 152 10.59 -7.60 -2.62
CA LEU A 152 10.05 -8.63 -1.73
C LEU A 152 10.50 -8.39 -0.29
N VAL A 153 11.74 -7.97 -0.06
CA VAL A 153 12.25 -7.47 1.22
C VAL A 153 11.54 -6.17 1.57
N PHE A 154 11.22 -5.30 0.63
CA PHE A 154 10.44 -4.09 0.88
C PHE A 154 8.99 -4.43 1.20
N ILE A 155 8.36 -5.39 0.54
CA ILE A 155 7.03 -5.92 0.90
C ILE A 155 7.10 -6.63 2.24
N VAL A 156 8.16 -7.39 2.53
CA VAL A 156 8.38 -8.07 3.80
C VAL A 156 8.67 -7.04 4.89
N LEU A 157 9.42 -5.97 4.63
CA LEU A 157 9.68 -4.88 5.56
C LEU A 157 8.45 -4.00 5.72
N LEU A 158 7.63 -3.81 4.70
CA LEU A 158 6.34 -3.11 4.78
C LEU A 158 5.33 -3.96 5.53
N SER A 159 5.30 -5.28 5.31
CA SER A 159 4.41 -6.19 6.03
C SER A 159 4.89 -6.47 7.43
N LEU A 160 6.21 -6.49 7.69
CA LEU A 160 6.83 -6.51 9.01
C LEU A 160 6.69 -5.16 9.69
N CYS A 161 6.77 -4.02 9.00
CA CYS A 161 6.39 -2.70 9.55
C CYS A 161 4.91 -2.70 9.88
N TRP A 162 4.05 -3.18 8.99
CA TRP A 162 2.62 -3.34 9.25
C TRP A 162 2.36 -4.28 10.43
N PHE A 163 3.16 -5.34 10.58
CA PHE A 163 3.11 -6.25 11.73
C PHE A 163 3.68 -5.63 13.02
N MET A 164 4.72 -4.80 12.92
CA MET A 164 5.40 -4.12 14.03
C MET A 164 4.63 -2.89 14.52
N VAL A 165 3.81 -2.27 13.66
CA VAL A 165 2.91 -1.15 14.01
C VAL A 165 1.75 -1.63 14.90
N PHE A 166 1.43 -2.92 14.91
CA PHE A 166 0.49 -3.52 15.85
C PHE A 166 1.22 -4.35 16.91
N HIS A 167 1.69 -3.66 17.96
CA HIS A 167 2.10 -4.31 19.21
C HIS A 167 0.93 -5.15 19.76
N GLU A 168 1.23 -6.39 20.18
CA GLU A 168 0.33 -7.44 20.69
C GLU A 168 -1.07 -7.51 20.04
N LYS A 169 -1.24 -8.38 19.03
CA LYS A 169 -2.52 -8.57 18.35
C LYS A 169 -3.55 -9.15 19.30
N ILE A 170 -4.31 -8.28 19.97
CA ILE A 170 -5.49 -8.67 20.72
C ILE A 170 -6.50 -9.31 19.75
N SER A 171 -6.89 -10.55 20.02
CA SER A 171 -7.77 -11.32 19.14
C SER A 171 -9.25 -11.03 19.44
N TYR A 172 -10.13 -11.46 18.52
CA TYR A 172 -11.57 -11.47 18.80
C TYR A 172 -11.89 -12.26 20.07
N GLY A 173 -11.22 -13.39 20.29
CA GLY A 173 -11.44 -14.24 21.46
C GLY A 173 -11.10 -13.54 22.76
N ASP A 174 -9.99 -12.80 22.79
CA ASP A 174 -9.56 -12.04 23.96
C ASP A 174 -10.56 -10.94 24.30
N LEU A 175 -10.98 -10.15 23.31
CA LEU A 175 -11.98 -9.10 23.49
C LEU A 175 -13.34 -9.66 23.90
N ARG A 176 -13.77 -10.77 23.30
CA ARG A 176 -15.01 -11.44 23.67
C ARG A 176 -14.96 -11.91 25.12
N ASN A 177 -13.85 -12.48 25.58
CA ASN A 177 -13.72 -12.93 26.96
C ASN A 177 -13.68 -11.74 27.93
N ALA A 178 -12.88 -10.72 27.62
CA ALA A 178 -12.72 -9.51 28.45
C ALA A 178 -14.01 -8.69 28.60
N THR A 179 -14.93 -8.78 27.63
CA THR A 179 -16.24 -8.10 27.64
C THR A 179 -17.40 -9.01 28.08
N ASN A 180 -17.12 -10.24 28.53
CA ASN A 180 -18.13 -11.26 28.86
C ASN A 180 -19.12 -11.51 27.70
N GLY A 181 -18.59 -11.75 26.50
CA GLY A 181 -19.36 -12.00 25.30
C GLY A 181 -19.99 -10.75 24.68
N PHE A 182 -19.41 -9.56 24.90
CA PHE A 182 -20.03 -8.27 24.56
C PHE A 182 -21.40 -8.09 25.25
N SER A 183 -21.46 -8.43 26.54
CA SER A 183 -22.67 -8.33 27.35
C SER A 183 -23.21 -6.89 27.39
N SER A 184 -24.53 -6.74 27.38
CA SER A 184 -25.20 -5.43 27.57
C SER A 184 -24.83 -4.79 28.91
N SER A 185 -24.55 -5.58 29.95
CA SER A 185 -24.07 -5.08 31.25
C SER A 185 -22.71 -4.37 31.19
N ASN A 186 -21.93 -4.64 30.14
CA ASN A 186 -20.64 -3.99 29.89
C ASN A 186 -20.75 -2.91 28.81
N CYS A 187 -21.91 -2.70 28.21
CA CYS A 187 -22.12 -1.64 27.23
C CYS A 187 -22.08 -0.28 27.94
N ILE A 188 -21.16 0.59 27.53
CA ILE A 188 -21.00 1.94 28.09
C ILE A 188 -21.41 3.05 27.11
N GLY A 189 -21.70 2.70 25.86
CA GLY A 189 -22.20 3.65 24.87
C GLY A 189 -22.46 2.98 23.53
N SER A 190 -23.39 3.52 22.76
CA SER A 190 -23.64 3.09 21.39
C SER A 190 -23.74 4.31 20.48
N GLY A 191 -22.89 4.34 19.46
CA GLY A 191 -22.82 5.40 18.48
C GLY A 191 -23.36 4.96 17.13
N SER A 192 -23.12 5.82 16.14
CA SER A 192 -23.50 5.53 14.76
C SER A 192 -22.73 4.32 14.22
N PHE A 193 -21.40 4.33 14.35
CA PHE A 193 -20.51 3.35 13.71
C PHE A 193 -20.21 2.12 14.55
N GLY A 194 -20.65 2.05 15.81
CA GLY A 194 -20.30 0.94 16.69
C GLY A 194 -20.83 1.09 18.11
N THR A 195 -20.51 0.09 18.93
CA THR A 195 -20.89 0.01 20.34
C THR A 195 -19.63 -0.12 21.18
N VAL A 196 -19.58 0.59 22.30
CA VAL A 196 -18.43 0.64 23.21
C VAL A 196 -18.72 -0.19 24.44
N PHE A 197 -17.79 -1.07 24.79
CA PHE A 197 -17.88 -1.95 25.94
C PHE A 197 -16.75 -1.68 26.92
N LYS A 198 -17.04 -1.68 28.22
CA LYS A 198 -16.04 -1.80 29.27
C LYS A 198 -15.47 -3.23 29.24
N ALA A 199 -14.16 -3.37 29.28
CA ALA A 199 -13.49 -4.66 29.30
C ALA A 199 -12.38 -4.66 30.35
N LEU A 200 -12.12 -5.83 30.94
CA LEU A 200 -10.98 -6.06 31.81
C LEU A 200 -9.99 -6.98 31.07
N LEU A 201 -8.82 -6.45 30.68
CA LEU A 201 -7.80 -7.23 29.99
C LEU A 201 -7.01 -8.07 31.00
N PRO A 202 -7.10 -9.41 30.99
CA PRO A 202 -6.54 -10.24 32.06
C PRO A 202 -5.02 -10.21 32.15
N ALA A 203 -4.33 -9.97 31.03
CA ALA A 203 -2.87 -9.97 30.97
C ALA A 203 -2.25 -8.78 31.72
N GLU A 204 -2.96 -7.64 31.78
CA GLU A 204 -2.45 -6.38 32.32
C GLU A 204 -3.25 -5.91 33.56
N ASN A 205 -4.38 -6.55 33.86
CA ASN A 205 -5.37 -6.10 34.87
C ASN A 205 -5.87 -4.67 34.62
N ASP A 206 -5.84 -4.24 33.37
CA ASP A 206 -6.23 -2.91 32.95
C ASP A 206 -7.69 -2.88 32.48
N VAL A 207 -8.41 -1.86 32.93
CA VAL A 207 -9.78 -1.57 32.48
C VAL A 207 -9.69 -0.72 31.22
N VAL A 208 -10.30 -1.19 30.14
CA VAL A 208 -10.25 -0.54 28.82
C VAL A 208 -11.65 -0.34 28.25
N ALA A 209 -11.76 0.56 27.27
CA ALA A 209 -12.95 0.75 26.46
C ALA A 209 -12.76 0.12 25.07
N VAL A 210 -13.62 -0.83 24.72
CA VAL A 210 -13.58 -1.57 23.45
C VAL A 210 -14.71 -1.09 22.55
N LYS A 211 -14.39 -0.27 21.55
CA LYS A 211 -15.32 0.19 20.52
C LYS A 211 -15.39 -0.86 19.41
N VAL A 212 -16.46 -1.64 19.38
CA VAL A 212 -16.74 -2.65 18.36
C VAL A 212 -17.49 -2.00 17.19
N LEU A 213 -16.95 -2.11 15.98
CA LEU A 213 -17.52 -1.46 14.80
C LEU A 213 -18.67 -2.29 14.21
N ASN A 214 -19.77 -1.62 13.87
CA ASN A 214 -20.87 -2.21 13.13
C ASN A 214 -20.57 -2.15 11.62
N LEU A 215 -19.84 -3.14 11.11
CA LEU A 215 -19.41 -3.19 9.70
C LEU A 215 -20.56 -3.29 8.69
N LYS A 216 -21.79 -3.60 9.12
CA LYS A 216 -22.98 -3.55 8.25
C LYS A 216 -23.39 -2.12 7.94
N ARG A 217 -22.98 -1.14 8.76
CA ARG A 217 -23.29 0.28 8.53
C ARG A 217 -22.35 0.85 7.46
N ARG A 218 -22.95 1.49 6.46
CA ARG A 218 -22.21 2.21 5.41
C ARG A 218 -21.28 3.24 6.06
N GLY A 219 -20.00 3.19 5.71
CA GLY A 219 -18.98 4.10 6.23
C GLY A 219 -18.28 3.62 7.52
N ALA A 220 -18.73 2.53 8.17
CA ALA A 220 -18.09 2.05 9.41
C ALA A 220 -16.61 1.69 9.21
N MET A 221 -16.25 1.01 8.12
CA MET A 221 -14.84 0.72 7.80
C MET A 221 -14.04 2.00 7.51
N LYS A 222 -14.65 3.01 6.85
CA LYS A 222 -14.00 4.31 6.64
C LYS A 222 -13.76 5.03 7.97
N SER A 223 -14.71 4.95 8.89
CA SER A 223 -14.60 5.51 10.24
C SER A 223 -13.49 4.83 11.04
N PHE A 224 -13.41 3.50 11.01
CA PHE A 224 -12.31 2.74 11.61
C PHE A 224 -10.94 3.18 11.08
N LEU A 225 -10.79 3.28 9.75
CA LEU A 225 -9.54 3.70 9.12
C LEU A 225 -9.19 5.16 9.43
N ALA A 226 -10.17 6.06 9.41
CA ALA A 226 -9.96 7.48 9.74
C ALA A 226 -9.43 7.64 11.17
N GLU A 227 -10.00 6.89 12.11
CA GLU A 227 -9.60 6.91 13.51
C GLU A 227 -8.19 6.34 13.72
N CYS A 228 -7.86 5.20 13.10
CA CYS A 228 -6.51 4.65 13.12
C CYS A 228 -5.47 5.62 12.52
N GLU A 229 -5.77 6.18 11.36
CA GLU A 229 -4.84 7.04 10.62
C GLU A 229 -4.65 8.41 11.29
N SER A 230 -5.68 8.91 11.98
CA SER A 230 -5.61 10.18 12.71
C SER A 230 -4.90 10.01 14.05
N LEU A 231 -5.11 8.90 14.76
CA LEU A 231 -4.57 8.67 16.11
C LEU A 231 -3.17 8.04 16.16
N LYS A 232 -2.66 7.46 15.06
CA LYS A 232 -1.37 6.73 15.05
C LYS A 232 -0.16 7.52 15.54
N ASP A 233 -0.10 8.82 15.22
CA ASP A 233 1.10 9.66 15.40
C ASP A 233 0.85 10.88 16.29
N ILE A 234 -0.35 11.00 16.88
CA ILE A 234 -0.70 12.14 17.75
C ILE A 234 -0.79 11.71 19.21
N ARG A 235 -0.31 12.59 20.09
CA ARG A 235 -0.33 12.38 21.54
C ARG A 235 -0.51 13.71 22.23
N HIS A 236 -1.54 13.83 23.05
CA HIS A 236 -1.85 15.02 23.81
C HIS A 236 -2.49 14.62 25.13
N ARG A 237 -2.27 15.40 26.20
CA ARG A 237 -2.80 15.10 27.54
C ARG A 237 -4.33 15.11 27.61
N ASN A 238 -4.98 15.81 26.68
CA ASN A 238 -6.44 15.93 26.57
C ASN A 238 -7.00 15.13 25.36
N LEU A 239 -6.32 14.06 24.94
CA LEU A 239 -6.81 13.10 23.95
C LEU A 239 -7.00 11.74 24.60
N VAL A 240 -8.12 11.08 24.31
CA VAL A 240 -8.28 9.67 24.70
C VAL A 240 -7.29 8.81 23.93
N LYS A 241 -6.44 8.11 24.65
CA LYS A 241 -5.38 7.28 24.09
C LYS A 241 -5.95 6.02 23.45
N LEU A 242 -5.73 5.87 22.14
CA LEU A 242 -5.88 4.60 21.45
C LEU A 242 -4.72 3.67 21.85
N LEU A 243 -5.03 2.58 22.55
CA LEU A 243 -4.04 1.61 23.01
C LEU A 243 -3.64 0.66 21.88
N THR A 244 -4.63 0.11 21.18
CA THR A 244 -4.43 -0.78 20.03
C THR A 244 -5.71 -0.91 19.21
N ALA A 245 -5.65 -1.58 18.06
CA ALA A 245 -6.83 -1.96 17.29
C ALA A 245 -6.84 -3.46 17.01
N CYS A 246 -8.03 -4.05 17.03
CA CYS A 246 -8.27 -5.42 16.62
C CYS A 246 -8.75 -5.46 15.18
N SER A 247 -8.02 -6.18 14.33
CA SER A 247 -8.43 -6.56 12.99
C SER A 247 -8.43 -8.08 12.90
N SER A 248 -9.60 -8.70 13.12
CA SER A 248 -9.76 -10.15 13.25
C SER A 248 -10.95 -10.64 12.43
N ILE A 249 -11.22 -11.94 12.53
CA ILE A 249 -12.43 -12.61 12.10
C ILE A 249 -13.14 -13.13 13.36
N ASP A 250 -14.48 -13.09 13.40
CA ASP A 250 -15.27 -13.67 14.49
C ASP A 250 -15.39 -15.21 14.37
N TYR A 251 -16.02 -15.87 15.35
CA TYR A 251 -16.21 -17.33 15.32
C TYR A 251 -17.17 -17.81 14.22
N GLN A 252 -17.89 -16.91 13.55
CA GLN A 252 -18.78 -17.23 12.44
C GLN A 252 -18.10 -17.01 11.08
N GLY A 253 -16.85 -16.53 11.05
CA GLY A 253 -16.12 -16.25 9.81
C GLY A 253 -16.34 -14.84 9.26
N ASN A 254 -17.00 -13.94 10.00
CA ASN A 254 -17.22 -12.56 9.54
C ASN A 254 -16.05 -11.66 9.95
N GLU A 255 -15.80 -10.61 9.16
CA GLU A 255 -14.84 -9.58 9.55
C GLU A 255 -15.22 -8.92 10.87
N PHE A 256 -14.23 -8.73 11.73
CA PHE A 256 -14.36 -8.06 13.01
C PHE A 256 -13.33 -6.93 13.12
N ARG A 257 -13.80 -5.75 13.51
CA ARG A 257 -12.96 -4.57 13.77
C ARG A 257 -13.35 -3.99 15.12
N ALA A 258 -12.34 -3.72 15.95
CA ALA A 258 -12.53 -3.01 17.19
C ALA A 258 -11.35 -2.08 17.48
N LEU A 259 -11.61 -1.00 18.21
CA LEU A 259 -10.61 -0.05 18.69
C LEU A 259 -10.60 -0.11 20.21
N ILE A 260 -9.41 -0.20 20.81
CA ILE A 260 -9.22 -0.37 22.25
C ILE A 260 -8.60 0.92 22.78
N TYR A 261 -9.30 1.57 23.70
CA TYR A 261 -8.88 2.83 24.33
C TYR A 261 -8.66 2.63 25.83
N GLU A 262 -7.92 3.55 26.43
CA GLU A 262 -7.99 3.73 27.86
C GLU A 262 -9.43 4.02 28.31
N PHE A 263 -9.79 3.56 29.50
CA PHE A 263 -11.14 3.74 30.03
C PHE A 263 -11.27 5.08 30.77
N MET A 264 -12.33 5.83 30.47
CA MET A 264 -12.65 7.10 31.12
C MET A 264 -13.78 6.90 32.15
N PRO A 265 -13.49 6.90 33.46
CA PRO A 265 -14.42 6.44 34.50
C PRO A 265 -15.60 7.37 34.73
N ASN A 266 -15.46 8.67 34.47
CA ASN A 266 -16.52 9.65 34.66
C ASN A 266 -17.41 9.83 33.41
N GLY A 267 -17.27 8.97 32.40
CA GLY A 267 -18.13 8.97 31.21
C GLY A 267 -17.96 10.22 30.35
N SER A 268 -19.00 10.56 29.58
CA SER A 268 -19.00 11.72 28.68
C SER A 268 -19.55 12.97 29.35
N LEU A 269 -19.09 14.14 28.91
CA LEU A 269 -19.58 15.45 29.36
C LEU A 269 -21.09 15.59 29.15
N ASP A 270 -21.66 14.95 28.13
CA ASP A 270 -23.11 14.92 27.88
C ASP A 270 -23.91 14.47 29.11
N MET A 271 -23.42 13.43 29.82
CA MET A 271 -24.06 12.90 31.03
C MET A 271 -24.03 13.90 32.20
N TRP A 272 -23.04 14.79 32.23
CA TRP A 272 -22.88 15.81 33.27
C TRP A 272 -23.67 17.08 32.98
N LEU A 273 -23.88 17.41 31.71
CA LEU A 273 -24.68 18.56 31.30
C LEU A 273 -26.18 18.27 31.35
N HIS A 274 -26.58 17.03 31.04
CA HIS A 274 -28.00 16.62 30.93
C HIS A 274 -28.33 15.41 31.80
N PRO A 275 -28.09 15.46 33.13
CA PRO A 275 -28.22 14.29 34.01
C PRO A 275 -29.66 13.75 34.10
N GLU A 276 -30.67 14.57 33.83
CA GLU A 276 -32.09 14.16 33.84
C GLU A 276 -32.42 13.14 32.74
N GLU A 277 -31.68 13.17 31.63
CA GLU A 277 -31.82 12.24 30.49
C GLU A 277 -31.06 10.92 30.72
N VAL A 278 -30.28 10.82 31.80
CA VAL A 278 -29.47 9.65 32.14
C VAL A 278 -30.20 8.77 33.15
N GLU A 279 -30.09 7.44 32.97
CA GLU A 279 -30.57 6.46 33.93
C GLU A 279 -29.97 6.70 35.33
N GLU A 280 -30.77 6.54 36.39
CA GLU A 280 -30.36 6.91 37.76
C GLU A 280 -29.04 6.27 38.21
N ILE A 281 -28.77 5.04 37.77
CA ILE A 281 -27.56 4.28 38.13
C ILE A 281 -26.28 4.89 37.51
N HIS A 282 -26.42 5.57 36.38
CA HIS A 282 -25.32 6.18 35.63
C HIS A 282 -25.24 7.71 35.81
N ARG A 283 -26.18 8.29 36.56
CA ARG A 283 -26.24 9.73 36.80
C ARG A 283 -25.08 10.18 37.70
N PRO A 284 -24.38 11.28 37.36
CA PRO A 284 -23.39 11.87 38.26
C PRO A 284 -24.00 12.20 39.63
N SER A 285 -23.25 11.93 40.71
CA SER A 285 -23.69 12.18 42.09
C SER A 285 -23.72 13.66 42.48
N ARG A 286 -23.08 14.51 41.68
CA ARG A 286 -23.01 15.96 41.84
C ARG A 286 -23.00 16.64 40.47
N THR A 287 -23.13 17.96 40.49
CA THR A 287 -23.01 18.80 39.29
C THR A 287 -21.58 19.30 39.10
N LEU A 288 -21.25 19.69 37.88
CA LEU A 288 -20.04 20.43 37.57
C LEU A 288 -20.18 21.88 38.04
N THR A 289 -19.14 22.40 38.69
CA THR A 289 -19.03 23.81 39.08
C THR A 289 -18.71 24.70 37.87
N LEU A 290 -18.84 26.02 38.05
CA LEU A 290 -18.44 26.99 37.02
C LEU A 290 -16.96 26.84 36.61
N LEU A 291 -16.07 26.65 37.58
CA LEU A 291 -14.63 26.47 37.34
C LEU A 291 -14.36 25.17 36.57
N GLU A 292 -14.96 24.06 36.97
CA GLU A 292 -14.77 22.78 36.28
C GLU A 292 -15.26 22.83 34.83
N ARG A 293 -16.37 23.53 34.54
CA ARG A 293 -16.80 23.76 33.15
C ARG A 293 -15.80 24.62 32.38
N LEU A 294 -15.21 25.63 33.02
CA LEU A 294 -14.16 26.44 32.38
C LEU A 294 -12.88 25.64 32.14
N ASP A 295 -12.48 24.77 33.07
CA ASP A 295 -11.33 23.89 32.93
C ASP A 295 -11.51 22.90 31.77
N ILE A 296 -12.69 22.27 31.69
CA ILE A 296 -13.07 21.40 30.58
C ILE A 296 -13.04 22.15 29.24
N ALA A 297 -13.54 23.39 29.20
CA ALA A 297 -13.47 24.22 28.00
C ALA A 297 -12.03 24.53 27.56
N VAL A 298 -11.14 24.83 28.52
CA VAL A 298 -9.71 25.07 28.26
C VAL A 298 -9.03 23.80 27.76
N ASP A 299 -9.30 22.65 28.37
CA ASP A 299 -8.78 21.34 27.96
C ASP A 299 -9.16 21.00 26.52
N VAL A 300 -10.44 21.20 26.15
CA VAL A 300 -10.94 20.96 24.80
C VAL A 300 -10.32 21.95 23.80
N ALA A 301 -10.22 23.23 24.15
CA ALA A 301 -9.55 24.22 23.29
C ALA A 301 -8.07 23.88 23.08
N SER A 302 -7.37 23.41 24.11
CA SER A 302 -5.96 23.03 24.07
C SER A 302 -5.71 21.88 23.09
N VAL A 303 -6.56 20.84 23.10
CA VAL A 303 -6.42 19.73 22.15
C VAL A 303 -6.77 20.15 20.71
N LEU A 304 -7.77 21.01 20.52
CA LEU A 304 -8.08 21.54 19.19
C LEU A 304 -6.93 22.39 18.64
N GLU A 305 -6.30 23.24 19.46
CA GLU A 305 -5.11 23.98 19.07
C GLU A 305 -3.98 23.04 18.63
N TYR A 306 -3.73 21.98 19.41
CA TYR A 306 -2.76 20.96 19.04
C TYR A 306 -3.06 20.32 17.67
N LEU A 307 -4.30 19.87 17.46
CA LEU A 307 -4.73 19.22 16.21
C LEU A 307 -4.66 20.17 14.99
N HIS A 308 -5.01 21.44 15.18
CA HIS A 308 -5.13 22.41 14.09
C HIS A 308 -3.79 23.08 13.74
N VAL A 309 -2.91 23.28 14.73
CA VAL A 309 -1.73 24.14 14.60
C VAL A 309 -0.42 23.39 14.78
N HIS A 310 -0.38 22.38 15.64
CA HIS A 310 0.88 21.73 16.04
C HIS A 310 1.12 20.37 15.39
N CYS A 311 0.09 19.75 14.83
CA CYS A 311 0.24 18.58 13.97
C CYS A 311 0.90 18.95 12.64
N HIS A 312 1.83 18.11 12.16
CA HIS A 312 2.47 18.28 10.84
C HIS A 312 1.44 18.36 9.71
N GLU A 313 0.40 17.52 9.79
CA GLU A 313 -0.80 17.62 8.96
C GLU A 313 -1.96 18.05 9.87
N PRO A 314 -2.53 19.26 9.69
CA PRO A 314 -3.68 19.69 10.49
C PRO A 314 -4.83 18.69 10.39
N ILE A 315 -5.43 18.39 11.55
CA ILE A 315 -6.52 17.42 11.68
C ILE A 315 -7.81 18.15 12.03
N ALA A 316 -8.84 18.01 11.19
CA ALA A 316 -10.19 18.43 11.53
C ALA A 316 -10.95 17.26 12.15
N HIS A 317 -11.49 17.42 13.36
CA HIS A 317 -12.23 16.40 14.11
C HIS A 317 -13.60 16.08 13.49
N CYS A 318 -14.32 17.11 13.06
CA CYS A 318 -15.62 17.07 12.35
C CYS A 318 -16.84 16.57 13.13
N ASP A 319 -16.69 16.11 14.37
CA ASP A 319 -17.82 15.69 15.23
C ASP A 319 -17.62 16.10 16.70
N LEU A 320 -17.19 17.35 16.94
CA LEU A 320 -17.03 17.85 18.30
C LEU A 320 -18.40 18.12 18.95
N LYS A 321 -18.65 17.52 20.12
CA LYS A 321 -19.90 17.61 20.90
C LYS A 321 -19.68 17.03 22.32
N PRO A 322 -20.57 17.30 23.30
CA PRO A 322 -20.40 16.80 24.67
C PRO A 322 -20.23 15.28 24.78
N SER A 323 -20.91 14.48 23.95
CA SER A 323 -20.79 13.01 24.00
C SER A 323 -19.43 12.46 23.56
N ASN A 324 -18.62 13.28 22.87
CA ASN A 324 -17.27 12.94 22.44
C ASN A 324 -16.19 13.54 23.36
N ILE A 325 -16.57 14.26 24.41
CA ILE A 325 -15.66 14.72 25.46
C ILE A 325 -15.80 13.79 26.66
N LEU A 326 -14.76 13.00 26.95
CA LEU A 326 -14.75 12.08 28.08
C LEU A 326 -13.98 12.66 29.27
N LEU A 327 -14.36 12.27 30.49
CA LEU A 327 -13.77 12.78 31.72
C LEU A 327 -13.02 11.65 32.45
N ASN A 328 -11.76 11.92 32.82
CA ASN A 328 -10.96 11.02 33.65
C ASN A 328 -11.32 11.17 35.15
N ASP A 329 -10.60 10.50 36.05
CA ASP A 329 -10.83 10.53 37.50
C ASP A 329 -10.82 11.94 38.11
N ASP A 330 -9.97 12.83 37.57
CA ASP A 330 -9.82 14.22 38.02
C ASP A 330 -10.76 15.21 37.30
N LEU A 331 -11.74 14.70 36.53
CA LEU A 331 -12.62 15.49 35.65
C LEU A 331 -11.88 16.32 34.58
N THR A 332 -10.64 15.94 34.25
CA THR A 332 -9.90 16.50 33.12
C THR A 332 -10.51 15.99 31.82
N ALA A 333 -10.74 16.89 30.87
CA ALA A 333 -11.41 16.55 29.62
C ALA A 333 -10.47 15.94 28.59
N HIS A 334 -10.95 14.89 27.93
CA HIS A 334 -10.25 14.17 26.88
C HIS A 334 -11.14 14.03 25.65
N LEU A 335 -10.69 14.55 24.52
CA LEU A 335 -11.38 14.45 23.24
C LEU A 335 -11.28 13.02 22.68
N SER A 336 -12.41 12.49 22.21
CA SER A 336 -12.57 11.13 21.70
C SER A 336 -13.34 11.11 20.37
N ASP A 337 -13.41 9.92 19.75
CA ASP A 337 -14.16 9.62 18.52
C ASP A 337 -13.68 10.35 17.25
N PHE A 338 -12.53 9.91 16.75
CA PHE A 338 -11.95 10.42 15.50
C PHE A 338 -12.54 9.73 14.25
N GLY A 339 -13.70 9.08 14.38
CA GLY A 339 -14.33 8.34 13.30
C GLY A 339 -14.70 9.21 12.08
N LEU A 340 -14.85 10.52 12.26
CA LEU A 340 -15.09 11.49 11.19
C LEU A 340 -13.89 12.40 10.91
N ALA A 341 -12.76 12.21 11.60
CA ALA A 341 -11.60 13.08 11.50
C ALA A 341 -10.91 13.02 10.13
N ARG A 342 -10.24 14.12 9.74
CA ARG A 342 -9.59 14.29 8.43
C ARG A 342 -8.24 14.97 8.54
N LEU A 343 -7.25 14.38 7.90
CA LEU A 343 -5.94 14.98 7.64
C LEU A 343 -6.06 15.93 6.44
N LEU A 344 -6.00 17.24 6.68
CA LEU A 344 -6.38 18.25 5.69
C LEU A 344 -5.41 18.35 4.50
N LEU A 345 -4.13 17.99 4.68
CA LEU A 345 -3.13 18.05 3.61
C LEU A 345 -3.14 16.81 2.67
N LYS A 346 -3.78 15.71 3.08
CA LYS A 346 -3.98 14.51 2.25
C LYS A 346 -5.27 14.53 1.44
N PHE A 347 -6.06 15.60 1.58
CA PHE A 347 -7.36 15.72 0.95
C PHE A 347 -7.22 16.26 -0.47
N ASP A 348 -7.24 15.39 -1.48
CA ASP A 348 -7.26 15.79 -2.89
C ASP A 348 -8.71 15.93 -3.43
N GLN A 349 -8.83 16.54 -4.61
CA GLN A 349 -10.13 16.81 -5.24
C GLN A 349 -10.87 15.52 -5.66
N GLU A 350 -10.14 14.42 -5.89
CA GLU A 350 -10.67 13.13 -6.35
C GLU A 350 -11.23 12.29 -5.18
N SER A 351 -10.55 12.33 -4.03
CA SER A 351 -11.00 11.79 -2.75
C SER A 351 -12.21 12.56 -2.20
N PHE A 352 -12.35 13.86 -2.51
CA PHE A 352 -13.58 14.63 -2.23
C PHE A 352 -14.80 14.14 -3.05
N LEU A 353 -14.64 13.81 -4.33
CA LEU A 353 -15.75 13.30 -5.16
C LEU A 353 -16.22 11.91 -4.72
N ASN A 354 -15.28 11.01 -4.43
CA ASN A 354 -15.58 9.69 -3.85
C ASN A 354 -16.22 9.77 -2.44
N TYR A 355 -16.05 10.92 -1.78
CA TYR A 355 -16.60 11.24 -0.47
C TYR A 355 -18.03 11.81 -0.54
N LEU A 356 -18.35 12.66 -1.51
CA LEU A 356 -19.72 13.12 -1.78
C LEU A 356 -20.67 11.97 -2.14
N SER A 357 -20.18 10.91 -2.79
CA SER A 357 -20.98 9.71 -3.09
C SER A 357 -21.42 8.92 -1.86
N SER A 358 -20.93 9.26 -0.66
CA SER A 358 -21.35 8.70 0.64
C SER A 358 -22.31 9.58 1.45
N ALA A 359 -22.89 10.62 0.82
CA ALA A 359 -23.77 11.64 1.39
C ALA A 359 -24.72 11.16 2.50
N GLY A 360 -24.25 11.28 3.73
CA GLY A 360 -25.06 11.56 4.90
C GLY A 360 -24.72 12.97 5.39
N VAL A 361 -25.64 13.60 6.14
CA VAL A 361 -25.38 14.84 6.88
C VAL A 361 -24.12 14.64 7.73
N ARG A 362 -23.15 15.56 7.63
CA ARG A 362 -21.86 15.49 8.31
C ARG A 362 -21.95 16.14 9.68
N GLY A 363 -21.27 15.54 10.66
CA GLY A 363 -21.33 15.97 12.05
C GLY A 363 -22.69 15.69 12.68
N THR A 364 -22.85 16.17 13.90
CA THR A 364 -24.08 16.01 14.67
C THR A 364 -24.98 17.23 14.51
N ILE A 365 -26.29 17.00 14.34
CA ILE A 365 -27.30 18.06 14.23
C ILE A 365 -27.16 19.02 15.42
N GLY A 366 -27.13 20.32 15.14
CA GLY A 366 -26.93 21.38 16.14
C GLY A 366 -25.48 21.81 16.34
N TYR A 367 -24.49 20.93 16.08
CA TYR A 367 -23.06 21.23 16.23
C TYR A 367 -22.35 21.40 14.89
N ALA A 368 -22.87 20.80 13.83
CA ALA A 368 -22.30 20.90 12.49
C ALA A 368 -22.34 22.35 11.98
N ALA A 369 -21.20 22.83 11.50
CA ALA A 369 -21.09 24.16 10.92
C ALA A 369 -22.02 24.34 9.70
N PRO A 370 -22.64 25.51 9.51
CA PRO A 370 -23.67 25.72 8.48
C PRO A 370 -23.17 25.44 7.06
N GLU A 371 -21.90 25.74 6.77
CA GLU A 371 -21.28 25.45 5.48
C GLU A 371 -21.23 23.96 5.15
N TYR A 372 -21.24 23.05 6.14
CA TYR A 372 -21.28 21.62 5.89
C TYR A 372 -22.62 21.17 5.31
N GLY A 373 -23.72 21.84 5.67
CA GLY A 373 -25.04 21.65 5.06
C GLY A 373 -25.10 22.10 3.60
N LEU A 374 -24.21 23.03 3.21
CA LEU A 374 -24.07 23.55 1.85
C LEU A 374 -23.02 22.78 1.01
N GLY A 375 -22.54 21.64 1.50
CA GLY A 375 -21.53 20.82 0.81
C GLY A 375 -20.08 21.27 1.06
N GLY A 376 -19.86 22.14 2.04
CA GLY A 376 -18.53 22.58 2.47
C GLY A 376 -17.60 21.43 2.86
N GLN A 377 -16.30 21.66 2.70
CA GLN A 377 -15.26 20.70 3.04
C GLN A 377 -14.97 20.71 4.55
N PRO A 378 -14.60 19.56 5.14
CA PRO A 378 -14.00 19.49 6.46
C PRO A 378 -12.90 20.52 6.65
N SER A 379 -12.90 21.23 7.78
CA SER A 379 -11.96 22.32 8.02
C SER A 379 -11.82 22.57 9.51
N VAL A 380 -10.68 23.16 9.90
CA VAL A 380 -10.45 23.60 11.29
C VAL A 380 -11.49 24.62 11.76
N HIS A 381 -12.04 25.43 10.84
CA HIS A 381 -13.08 26.41 11.16
C HIS A 381 -14.42 25.76 11.51
N GLY A 382 -14.70 24.58 10.98
CA GLY A 382 -15.91 23.84 11.37
C GLY A 382 -15.80 23.27 12.78
N ASP A 383 -14.62 22.80 13.19
CA ASP A 383 -14.37 22.40 14.58
C ASP A 383 -14.50 23.58 15.54
N VAL A 384 -14.01 24.77 15.17
CA VAL A 384 -14.19 26.00 15.97
C VAL A 384 -15.67 26.35 16.12
N TYR A 385 -16.48 26.19 15.06
CA TYR A 385 -17.93 26.39 15.16
C TYR A 385 -18.55 25.42 16.17
N SER A 386 -18.25 24.13 16.04
CA SER A 386 -18.74 23.12 16.98
C SER A 386 -18.27 23.37 18.42
N PHE A 387 -17.06 23.91 18.60
CA PHE A 387 -16.55 24.32 19.91
C PHE A 387 -17.33 25.50 20.49
N GLY A 388 -17.70 26.47 19.65
CA GLY A 388 -18.58 27.57 20.04
C GLY A 388 -19.92 27.06 20.56
N VAL A 389 -20.56 26.15 19.83
CA VAL A 389 -21.83 25.52 20.27
C VAL A 389 -21.65 24.77 21.59
N LEU A 390 -20.57 24.00 21.73
CA LEU A 390 -20.22 23.30 22.97
C LEU A 390 -20.10 24.27 24.16
N LEU A 391 -19.42 25.41 23.99
CA LEU A 391 -19.35 26.44 25.03
C LEU A 391 -20.74 26.97 25.39
N LEU A 392 -21.56 27.34 24.40
CA LEU A 392 -22.89 27.86 24.68
C LEU A 392 -23.73 26.84 25.46
N GLU A 393 -23.71 25.58 25.07
CA GLU A 393 -24.43 24.51 25.77
C GLU A 393 -23.89 24.30 27.19
N MET A 394 -22.57 24.26 27.36
CA MET A 394 -21.93 24.10 28.68
C MET A 394 -22.35 25.17 29.67
N PHE A 395 -22.57 26.42 29.26
CA PHE A 395 -22.88 27.49 30.22
C PHE A 395 -24.38 27.85 30.29
N THR A 396 -25.18 27.45 29.31
CA THR A 396 -26.65 27.64 29.32
C THR A 396 -27.43 26.41 29.81
N GLY A 397 -26.79 25.24 29.82
CA GLY A 397 -27.41 23.95 30.11
C GLY A 397 -28.43 23.50 29.06
N LYS A 398 -28.43 24.11 27.86
CA LYS A 398 -29.42 23.85 26.81
C LYS A 398 -28.77 23.22 25.60
N ARG A 399 -29.27 22.04 25.21
CA ARG A 399 -28.90 21.39 23.94
C ARG A 399 -29.19 22.32 22.76
N PRO A 400 -28.37 22.33 21.69
CA PRO A 400 -28.70 23.07 20.48
C PRO A 400 -29.98 22.59 19.79
N THR A 401 -30.47 21.40 20.13
CA THR A 401 -31.73 20.81 19.65
C THR A 401 -32.88 20.90 20.66
N ASN A 402 -32.75 21.72 21.71
CA ASN A 402 -33.80 21.90 22.71
C ASN A 402 -35.10 22.41 22.06
N GLU A 403 -36.26 21.98 22.57
CA GLU A 403 -37.59 22.33 22.02
C GLU A 403 -37.86 23.85 22.00
N LEU A 404 -37.19 24.63 22.86
CA LEU A 404 -37.22 26.09 22.84
C LEU A 404 -36.68 26.68 21.53
N PHE A 405 -35.85 25.93 20.81
CA PHE A 405 -35.19 26.35 19.58
C PHE A 405 -35.97 25.80 18.38
N GLY A 406 -36.99 26.56 17.98
CA GLY A 406 -37.81 26.30 16.80
C GLY A 406 -37.83 27.48 15.83
N GLY A 407 -38.06 27.19 14.54
CA GLY A 407 -38.09 28.21 13.49
C GLY A 407 -36.72 28.86 13.29
N ASN A 408 -36.62 30.17 13.54
CA ASN A 408 -35.40 30.95 13.33
C ASN A 408 -34.56 31.14 14.61
N VAL A 409 -34.99 30.57 15.75
CA VAL A 409 -34.26 30.70 17.01
C VAL A 409 -33.29 29.54 17.16
N THR A 410 -32.01 29.85 17.29
CA THR A 410 -30.93 28.90 17.58
C THR A 410 -30.34 29.18 18.96
N LEU A 411 -29.58 28.24 19.52
CA LEU A 411 -28.82 28.46 20.75
C LEU A 411 -27.91 29.70 20.65
N HIS A 412 -27.33 29.93 19.47
CA HIS A 412 -26.54 31.13 19.17
C HIS A 412 -27.38 32.41 19.25
N SER A 413 -28.50 32.51 18.52
CA SER A 413 -29.33 33.72 18.54
C SER A 413 -29.99 33.97 19.90
N TYR A 414 -30.40 32.90 20.58
CA TYR A 414 -30.91 32.96 21.95
C TYR A 414 -29.88 33.56 22.90
N THR A 415 -28.66 33.03 22.88
CA THR A 415 -27.57 33.54 23.72
C THR A 415 -27.21 34.98 23.38
N LYS A 416 -27.06 35.29 22.08
CA LYS A 416 -26.74 36.64 21.59
C LYS A 416 -27.76 37.69 22.03
N SER A 417 -29.05 37.33 22.09
CA SER A 417 -30.11 38.26 22.50
C SER A 417 -30.12 38.58 24.01
N ALA A 418 -29.48 37.75 24.83
CA ALA A 418 -29.44 37.93 26.28
C ALA A 418 -28.16 38.63 26.78
N LEU A 419 -27.10 38.70 25.96
CA LEU A 419 -25.82 39.29 26.40
C LEU A 419 -25.77 40.82 26.19
N PRO A 420 -25.11 41.56 27.11
CA PRO A 420 -24.63 41.11 28.43
C PRO A 420 -25.68 41.17 29.55
N GLU A 421 -26.78 41.90 29.38
CA GLU A 421 -27.64 42.35 30.50
C GLU A 421 -28.46 41.23 31.16
N GLN A 422 -28.83 40.19 30.41
CA GLN A 422 -29.69 39.07 30.84
C GLN A 422 -28.92 37.75 30.93
N VAL A 423 -27.59 37.81 31.05
CA VAL A 423 -26.74 36.61 31.03
C VAL A 423 -27.09 35.61 32.14
N LEU A 424 -27.52 36.08 33.31
CA LEU A 424 -27.91 35.22 34.44
C LEU A 424 -29.23 34.48 34.19
N ASP A 425 -30.11 35.02 33.35
CA ASP A 425 -31.42 34.42 33.07
C ASP A 425 -31.30 33.21 32.14
N ILE A 426 -30.27 33.20 31.30
CA ILE A 426 -30.02 32.12 30.33
C ILE A 426 -29.03 31.07 30.84
N ALA A 427 -28.26 31.40 31.87
CA ALA A 427 -27.24 30.55 32.46
C ALA A 427 -27.84 29.28 33.07
N ASP A 428 -27.05 28.21 33.10
CA ASP A 428 -27.44 27.00 33.80
C ASP A 428 -27.55 27.27 35.31
N LYS A 429 -28.70 26.95 35.89
CA LYS A 429 -28.94 27.13 37.33
C LYS A 429 -27.97 26.29 38.17
N LEU A 430 -27.51 25.15 37.67
CA LEU A 430 -26.62 24.24 38.38
C LEU A 430 -25.26 24.89 38.69
N ILE A 431 -24.75 25.78 37.82
CA ILE A 431 -23.50 26.50 38.06
C ILE A 431 -23.68 27.74 38.93
N LEU A 432 -24.87 28.37 38.91
CA LEU A 432 -25.18 29.53 39.76
C LEU A 432 -25.28 29.18 41.26
N HIS A 433 -25.57 27.91 41.59
CA HIS A 433 -25.69 27.43 42.96
C HIS A 433 -24.42 26.73 43.49
N SER A 434 -23.32 26.73 42.72
CA SER A 434 -22.14 25.88 42.95
C SER A 434 -21.04 26.54 43.82
N GLY A 435 -21.31 26.77 45.10
CA GLY A 435 -20.28 26.96 46.14
C GLY A 435 -19.31 28.15 46.00
N LEU A 436 -19.57 29.08 45.07
CA LEU A 436 -18.74 30.26 44.85
C LEU A 436 -18.86 31.27 46.01
N ARG A 437 -17.80 32.05 46.22
CA ARG A 437 -17.75 33.06 47.29
C ARG A 437 -18.84 34.11 47.09
N VAL A 438 -19.43 34.57 48.20
CA VAL A 438 -20.35 35.71 48.20
C VAL A 438 -19.67 36.91 47.52
N GLY A 439 -20.30 37.46 46.48
CA GLY A 439 -19.75 38.58 45.70
C GLY A 439 -18.97 38.17 44.44
N PHE A 440 -18.89 36.89 44.08
CA PHE A 440 -18.30 36.46 42.80
C PHE A 440 -19.06 37.09 41.61
N PRO A 441 -18.37 37.70 40.63
CA PRO A 441 -18.99 38.40 39.50
C PRO A 441 -19.48 37.42 38.42
N HIS A 442 -20.51 36.64 38.74
CA HIS A 442 -21.05 35.59 37.87
C HIS A 442 -21.40 36.12 36.48
N ALA A 443 -22.09 37.27 36.43
CA ALA A 443 -22.52 37.86 35.17
C ALA A 443 -21.34 38.22 34.25
N GLU A 444 -20.28 38.83 34.78
CA GLU A 444 -19.09 39.20 34.00
C GLU A 444 -18.33 37.98 33.49
N CYS A 445 -18.15 36.96 34.36
CA CYS A 445 -17.49 35.72 33.98
C CYS A 445 -18.27 34.99 32.88
N LEU A 446 -19.58 34.82 33.07
CA LEU A 446 -20.45 34.15 32.10
C LEU A 446 -20.53 34.91 30.79
N ALA A 447 -20.67 36.23 30.83
CA ALA A 447 -20.70 37.06 29.62
C ALA A 447 -19.40 36.92 28.83
N SER A 448 -18.24 36.93 29.50
CA SER A 448 -16.93 36.76 28.85
C SER A 448 -16.81 35.40 28.15
N VAL A 449 -17.23 34.31 28.81
CA VAL A 449 -17.15 32.95 28.22
C VAL A 449 -18.14 32.78 27.06
N LEU A 450 -19.38 33.25 27.23
CA LEU A 450 -20.41 33.15 26.20
C LEU A 450 -20.08 34.02 24.98
N GLU A 451 -19.41 35.17 25.16
CA GLU A 451 -18.92 35.98 24.05
C GLU A 451 -17.86 35.25 23.22
N VAL A 452 -16.94 34.51 23.86
CA VAL A 452 -16.01 33.62 23.15
C VAL A 452 -16.79 32.55 22.37
N GLY A 453 -17.79 31.93 23.00
CA GLY A 453 -18.67 30.95 22.34
C GLY A 453 -19.35 31.49 21.09
N LEU A 454 -20.00 32.66 21.20
CA LEU A 454 -20.67 33.34 20.08
C LEU A 454 -19.72 33.64 18.93
N ARG A 455 -18.53 34.17 19.22
CA ARG A 455 -17.52 34.47 18.19
C ARG A 455 -16.92 33.22 17.56
N CYS A 456 -16.93 32.08 18.24
CA CYS A 456 -16.51 30.79 17.66
C CYS A 456 -17.55 30.23 16.69
N CYS A 457 -18.86 30.39 16.97
CA CYS A 457 -19.95 29.85 16.15
C CYS A 457 -20.65 30.89 15.27
N GLU A 458 -19.92 31.90 14.80
CA GLU A 458 -20.36 32.80 13.72
C GLU A 458 -20.67 32.02 12.42
N GLU A 459 -21.67 32.47 11.66
CA GLU A 459 -22.13 31.79 10.45
C GLU A 459 -21.01 31.69 9.40
N SER A 460 -20.31 32.80 9.16
CA SER A 460 -19.20 32.85 8.20
C SER A 460 -17.91 32.32 8.85
N PRO A 461 -17.23 31.31 8.25
CA PRO A 461 -15.96 30.80 8.75
C PRO A 461 -14.89 31.87 8.94
N ALA A 462 -14.86 32.90 8.08
CA ALA A 462 -13.87 33.97 8.13
C ALA A 462 -14.03 34.91 9.35
N ASN A 463 -15.20 34.91 9.99
CA ASN A 463 -15.48 35.73 11.16
C ASN A 463 -15.21 34.99 12.47
N ARG A 464 -14.94 33.68 12.42
CA ARG A 464 -14.72 32.85 13.60
C ARG A 464 -13.35 33.15 14.20
N LEU A 465 -13.25 33.06 15.53
CA LEU A 465 -11.96 33.16 16.22
C LEU A 465 -11.00 32.05 15.78
N ALA A 466 -9.71 32.38 15.67
CA ALA A 466 -8.69 31.34 15.57
C ALA A 466 -8.62 30.58 16.91
N ILE A 467 -8.46 29.25 16.86
CA ILE A 467 -8.41 28.44 18.09
C ILE A 467 -7.29 28.87 19.06
N THR A 468 -6.16 29.36 18.53
CA THR A 468 -5.07 29.92 19.34
C THR A 468 -5.48 31.17 20.12
N GLN A 469 -6.41 31.97 19.59
CA GLN A 469 -6.98 33.12 20.30
C GLN A 469 -7.99 32.64 21.34
N VAL A 470 -8.81 31.64 21.01
CA VAL A 470 -9.77 31.04 21.95
C VAL A 470 -9.07 30.50 23.20
N VAL A 471 -7.97 29.76 23.03
CA VAL A 471 -7.16 29.25 24.16
C VAL A 471 -6.67 30.40 25.04
N LYS A 472 -6.17 31.49 24.45
CA LYS A 472 -5.71 32.68 25.20
C LYS A 472 -6.86 33.36 25.95
N ASP A 473 -8.00 33.55 25.29
CA ASP A 473 -9.15 34.22 25.87
C ASP A 473 -9.70 33.42 27.06
N LEU A 474 -9.85 32.10 26.92
CA LEU A 474 -10.34 31.24 28.01
C LEU A 474 -9.36 31.18 29.19
N ASN A 475 -8.05 31.11 28.96
CA ASN A 475 -7.07 31.17 30.03
C ASN A 475 -7.07 32.53 30.74
N SER A 476 -7.19 33.63 29.99
CA SER A 476 -7.30 34.99 30.55
C SER A 476 -8.56 35.14 31.41
N ILE A 477 -9.70 34.60 30.97
CA ILE A 477 -10.92 34.56 31.77
C ILE A 477 -10.69 33.76 33.06
N LYS A 478 -10.08 32.57 32.96
CA LYS A 478 -9.79 31.75 34.12
C LYS A 478 -8.93 32.50 35.14
N GLU A 479 -7.80 33.07 34.71
CA GLU A 479 -6.89 33.85 35.56
C GLU A 479 -7.54 35.10 36.18
N ARG A 480 -8.48 35.72 35.46
CA ARG A 480 -9.19 36.91 35.95
C ARG A 480 -10.17 36.60 37.07
N PHE A 481 -10.84 35.45 37.01
CA PHE A 481 -11.96 35.15 37.89
C PHE A 481 -11.66 34.09 38.96
N PHE A 482 -10.64 33.24 38.77
CA PHE A 482 -10.27 32.14 39.67
C PHE A 482 -8.78 32.16 39.99
#